data_AF-A0A842QLQ0-F1
#
_entry.id   AF-A0A842QLQ0-F1
#
_cell.length_a   1.000
_cell.length_b   1.000
_cell.length_c   1.000
_cell.angle_alpha   90.00
_cell.angle_beta   90.00
_cell.angle_gamma   90.00
#
_symmetry.space_group_name_H-M   'P 1'
#
loop_
_entity.id
_entity.type
_entity.pdbx_description
1 polymer ?
#
loop_
_entity_poly.entity_id
_entity_poly.type
_entity_poly.pdbx_seq_one_letter_code
_entity_poly.pdbx_strand_id
1 'polypeptide(L)' 'MELEGKNVLEYLQEKHDVRISGKQLTCIDDVCAKKGFWWKFFVNDKLILSSADRYYPKNGDIILLDYGDEE' A
#
# COMPACT_ATOMS: atom_id res chain seq x y z
N MET A 1 17.01 2.93 -5.21
CA MET A 1 15.77 3.70 -5.46
C MET A 1 15.82 4.86 -4.49
N GLU A 2 16.05 6.08 -4.94
CA GLU A 2 16.05 7.26 -4.06
C GLU A 2 14.60 7.49 -3.62
N LEU A 3 14.33 7.20 -2.34
CA LEU A 3 13.00 7.26 -1.74
C LEU A 3 12.70 8.64 -1.13
N GLU A 4 13.34 9.71 -1.59
CA GLU A 4 13.26 11.00 -0.90
C GLU A 4 11.98 11.78 -1.29
N GLY A 5 11.09 11.91 -0.30
CA GLY A 5 10.01 12.89 -0.29
C GLY A 5 8.62 12.39 -0.67
N LYS A 6 8.49 11.16 -1.19
CA LYS A 6 7.20 10.56 -1.58
C LYS A 6 6.69 9.55 -0.56
N ASN A 7 5.39 9.51 -0.36
CA ASN A 7 4.74 8.47 0.44
C ASN A 7 4.56 7.19 -0.40
N VAL A 8 4.19 6.09 0.27
CA VAL A 8 4.00 4.78 -0.40
C VAL A 8 2.93 4.85 -1.48
N LEU A 9 1.83 5.55 -1.24
CA LEU A 9 0.77 5.65 -2.24
C LEU A 9 1.25 6.32 -3.53
N GLU A 10 2.02 7.40 -3.42
CA GLU A 10 2.62 8.08 -4.58
C GLU A 10 3.54 7.13 -5.36
N TYR A 11 4.35 6.33 -4.66
CA TYR A 11 5.19 5.31 -5.33
C TYR A 11 4.38 4.24 -6.07
N LEU A 12 3.25 3.81 -5.50
CA LEU A 12 2.39 2.82 -6.15
C LEU A 12 1.72 3.42 -7.39
N GLN A 13 1.22 4.64 -7.28
CA GLN A 13 0.55 5.35 -8.38
C GLN A 13 1.48 5.65 -9.56
N GLU A 14 2.80 5.76 -9.33
CA GLU A 14 3.78 5.93 -10.41
C GLU A 14 4.03 4.65 -11.22
N LYS A 15 3.72 3.48 -10.65
CA LYS A 15 4.09 2.17 -11.21
C LYS A 15 2.92 1.27 -11.55
N HIS A 16 1.76 1.52 -10.96
CA HIS A 16 0.57 0.66 -11.01
C HIS A 16 -0.71 1.50 -11.18
N ASP A 17 -1.76 0.90 -11.76
CA ASP A 17 -3.10 1.51 -11.74
C ASP A 17 -3.71 1.30 -10.33
N VAL A 18 -3.66 2.34 -9.51
CA VAL A 18 -4.14 2.27 -8.13
C VAL A 18 -5.48 2.98 -8.00
N ARG A 19 -6.45 2.27 -7.42
CA ARG A 19 -7.76 2.86 -7.07
C ARG A 19 -7.94 2.93 -5.58
N ILE A 20 -8.49 4.06 -5.13
CA ILE A 20 -8.72 4.37 -3.74
C ILE A 20 -10.20 4.71 -3.56
N SER A 21 -10.80 4.20 -2.50
CA SER A 21 -12.12 4.64 -2.05
C SER A 21 -11.97 5.22 -0.64
N GLY A 22 -12.23 6.53 -0.51
CA GLY A 22 -11.95 7.26 0.74
C GLY A 22 -10.45 7.26 1.07
N LYS A 23 -10.06 6.51 2.10
CA LYS A 23 -8.65 6.35 2.53
C LYS A 23 -8.10 4.94 2.33
N GLN A 24 -8.88 4.07 1.71
CA GLN A 24 -8.54 2.65 1.57
C GLN A 24 -8.15 2.35 0.13
N LEU A 25 -7.00 1.69 -0.04
CA LEU A 25 -6.59 1.10 -1.30
C LEU A 25 -7.60 -0.01 -1.65
N THR A 26 -8.26 0.10 -2.80
CA THR A 26 -9.29 -0.87 -3.21
C THR A 26 -8.81 -1.72 -4.38
N CYS A 27 -8.00 -1.18 -5.28
CA CYS A 27 -7.43 -1.95 -6.38
C CYS A 27 -5.96 -1.59 -6.61
N ILE A 28 -5.18 -2.58 -7.00
CA ILE A 28 -3.86 -2.43 -7.60
C ILE A 28 -3.87 -3.20 -8.90
N ASP A 29 -3.63 -2.51 -10.00
CA ASP A 29 -3.79 -3.02 -11.37
C ASP A 29 -5.18 -3.64 -11.55
N ASP A 30 -5.25 -4.87 -12.06
CA ASP A 30 -6.49 -5.60 -12.30
C ASP A 30 -7.04 -6.34 -11.06
N VAL A 31 -6.38 -6.20 -9.91
CA VAL A 31 -6.77 -6.89 -8.67
C VAL A 31 -7.50 -5.92 -7.74
N CYS A 32 -8.81 -6.11 -7.60
CA CYS A 32 -9.66 -5.35 -6.69
C CYS A 32 -10.09 -6.16 -5.48
N ALA A 33 -10.11 -5.50 -4.32
CA ALA A 33 -10.56 -6.09 -3.09
C ALA A 33 -12.06 -6.40 -3.13
N LYS A 34 -12.40 -7.64 -2.80
CA LYS A 34 -13.78 -8.11 -2.66
C LYS A 34 -14.29 -7.85 -1.24
N LYS A 35 -15.60 -7.96 -1.04
CA LYS A 35 -16.21 -7.82 0.29
C LYS A 35 -15.54 -8.77 1.30
N GLY A 36 -15.04 -8.24 2.41
CA GLY A 36 -14.33 -8.99 3.45
C GLY A 36 -12.81 -9.12 3.23
N PHE A 37 -12.27 -8.56 2.15
CA PHE A 37 -10.85 -8.56 1.84
C PHE A 37 -10.33 -7.13 1.71
N TRP A 38 -9.03 -6.95 1.93
CA TRP A 38 -8.34 -5.68 1.71
C TRP A 38 -6.86 -5.89 1.44
N TRP A 39 -6.22 -4.79 1.05
CA TRP A 39 -4.78 -4.70 0.92
C TRP A 39 -4.13 -4.38 2.27
N LYS A 40 -3.49 -5.37 2.87
CA LYS A 40 -2.68 -5.24 4.09
C LYS A 40 -1.35 -4.59 3.72
N PHE A 41 -0.93 -3.62 4.52
CA PHE A 41 0.31 -2.87 4.29
C PHE A 41 1.36 -3.24 5.33
N PHE A 42 2.50 -3.75 4.87
CA PHE A 42 3.62 -4.15 5.70
C PHE A 42 4.87 -3.35 5.37
N VAL A 43 5.65 -3.07 6.41
CA VAL A 43 6.98 -2.47 6.33
C VAL A 43 7.93 -3.33 7.13
N ASN A 44 8.98 -3.87 6.50
CA ASN A 44 9.96 -4.74 7.14
C ASN A 44 9.28 -5.87 7.96
N ASP A 45 8.33 -6.57 7.32
CA ASP A 45 7.52 -7.66 7.87
C ASP A 45 6.57 -7.29 9.02
N LYS A 46 6.36 -5.99 9.27
CA LYS A 46 5.43 -5.50 10.30
C LYS A 46 4.21 -4.88 9.67
N LEU A 47 3.02 -5.34 10.10
CA LEU A 47 1.76 -4.74 9.70
C LEU A 47 1.71 -3.28 10.18
N ILE A 48 1.42 -2.37 9.26
CA ILE A 48 1.28 -0.95 9.53
C ILE A 48 -0.22 -0.61 9.48
N LEU A 49 -0.72 -0.09 10.60
CA LEU A 49 -2.12 0.36 10.73
C LEU A 49 -2.34 1.78 10.19
N SER A 50 -1.30 2.40 9.64
CA SER A 50 -1.39 3.67 8.95
C SER A 50 -1.73 3.45 7.48
N SER A 51 -2.47 4.36 6.88
CA SER A 51 -2.74 4.35 5.44
C SER A 51 -1.47 4.66 4.63
N ALA A 52 -1.42 4.14 3.40
CA ALA A 52 -0.23 4.22 2.52
C ALA A 52 0.16 5.67 2.14
N ASP A 53 -0.80 6.61 2.13
CA ASP A 53 -0.58 8.05 1.92
C ASP A 53 0.14 8.73 3.09
N ARG A 54 0.25 8.07 4.25
CA ARG A 54 0.84 8.63 5.47
C ARG A 54 2.20 8.06 5.81
N TYR A 55 2.66 7.03 5.08
CA TYR A 55 3.94 6.41 5.32
C TYR A 55 4.96 6.86 4.28
N TYR A 56 6.06 7.43 4.75
CA TYR A 56 7.20 7.85 3.94
C TYR A 56 8.33 6.83 4.12
N PRO A 57 8.61 5.99 3.11
CA PRO A 57 9.67 5.00 3.18
C PRO A 57 11.04 5.62 3.43
N LYS A 58 11.82 4.99 4.30
CA LYS A 58 13.23 5.30 4.50
C LYS A 58 14.07 4.40 3.62
N ASN A 59 15.30 4.82 3.37
CA ASN A 59 16.23 4.01 2.58
C ASN A 59 16.45 2.64 3.26
N GLY A 60 16.21 1.57 2.51
CA GLY A 60 16.28 0.19 3.00
C GLY A 60 14.97 -0.40 3.52
N ASP A 61 13.88 0.37 3.60
CA ASP A 61 12.57 -0.21 3.94
C ASP A 61 12.06 -1.13 2.84
N ILE A 62 11.55 -2.28 3.23
CA ILE A 62 10.85 -3.23 2.36
C ILE A 62 9.35 -3.01 2.55
N ILE A 63 8.69 -2.60 1.48
CA ILE A 63 7.25 -2.37 1.42
C ILE A 63 6.58 -3.58 0.78
N LEU A 64 5.59 -4.15 1.47
CA LEU A 64 4.76 -5.24 0.94
C LEU A 64 3.27 -4.86 1.07
N LEU A 65 2.54 -5.06 -0.03
CA LEU A 65 1.09 -5.02 -0.04
C LEU A 65 0.60 -6.44 -0.28
N ASP A 66 -0.12 -6.97 0.69
CA ASP A 66 -0.66 -8.32 0.64
C ASP A 66 -2.17 -8.28 0.54
N TYR A 67 -2.74 -9.11 -0.32
CA TYR A 67 -4.18 -9.18 -0.52
C TYR A 67 -4.75 -10.31 0.32
N GLY A 68 -5.51 -9.96 1.36
CA GLY A 68 -6.03 -10.94 2.31
C GLY A 68 -7.29 -10.50 3.01
N ASP A 69 -7.92 -11.44 3.70
CA ASP A 69 -9.05 -11.25 4.60
C ASP A 69 -8.61 -10.77 5.99
N GLU A 70 -9.57 -10.43 6.84
CA GLU A 70 -9.36 -9.83 8.17
C GLU A 70 -8.60 -10.69 9.18
N GLU A 71 -8.44 -12.00 8.92
CA GLU A 71 -8.04 -13.00 9.91
C GLU A 71 -7.13 -12.50 11.05
#